data_AF-A0A5K1FYQ6-F1
#
_entry.id   AF-A0A5K1FYQ6-F1
#
_cell.length_a   1.000
_cell.length_b   1.000
_cell.length_c   1.000
_cell.angle_alpha   90.00
_cell.angle_beta   90.00
_cell.angle_gamma   90.00
#
_symmetry.space_group_name_H-M   'P 1'
#
loop_
_entity.id
_entity.type
_entity.pdbx_description
1 polymer ?
#
loop_
_entity_poly.entity_id
_entity_poly.type
_entity_poly.pdbx_seq_one_letter_code
_entity_poly.pdbx_strand_id
1 'polypeptide(L)'
;LEGLSHDERRDRRSDVDNSEDERRRTKIGALRKKAINASNKFTHSLKKRGKRKVGCSAPSISIEDVRDAEEERAVSSFREALLASNLLPPRHDDYHTML
;
A
#
# COMPACT_ATOMS: atom_id res chain seq x y z
N LEU A 1 86.17 -18.93 -2.22
CA LEU A 1 85.79 -18.22 -3.45
C LEU A 1 84.28 -18.03 -3.37
N GLU A 2 83.82 -16.90 -2.83
CA GLU A 2 83.44 -15.67 -3.59
C GLU A 2 82.19 -15.95 -4.44
N GLY A 3 81.00 -15.37 -4.23
CA GLY A 3 80.62 -14.16 -3.51
C GLY A 3 80.50 -12.98 -4.48
N LEU A 4 79.29 -12.68 -4.97
CA LEU A 4 78.85 -11.42 -5.57
C LEU A 4 77.30 -11.43 -5.52
N SER A 5 76.51 -10.43 -5.18
CA SER A 5 76.60 -9.11 -4.53
C SER A 5 75.28 -8.40 -4.87
N HIS A 6 74.84 -7.45 -4.03
CA HIS A 6 73.87 -6.38 -4.34
C HIS A 6 72.38 -6.81 -4.40
N ASP A 7 71.40 -6.09 -3.86
CA ASP A 7 71.40 -4.70 -3.42
C ASP A 7 70.21 -4.41 -2.48
N GLU A 8 70.46 -3.44 -1.61
CA GLU A 8 69.55 -2.43 -1.06
C GLU A 8 68.11 -2.77 -0.68
N ARG A 9 67.80 -2.74 0.62
CA ARG A 9 67.44 -1.54 1.41
C ARG A 9 65.97 -1.12 1.20
N ARG A 10 65.37 -0.88 2.37
CA ARG A 10 64.43 0.20 2.69
C ARG A 10 62.93 -0.08 2.59
N ASP A 11 62.35 0.11 3.78
CA ASP A 11 61.13 0.87 4.02
C ASP A 11 59.80 0.15 3.80
N ARG A 12 59.54 -0.85 4.64
CA ARG A 12 58.17 -1.27 5.01
C ARG A 12 57.52 -0.26 5.97
N ARG A 13 57.29 0.95 5.50
CA ARG A 13 56.22 1.82 6.03
C ARG A 13 55.12 1.89 4.97
N SER A 14 54.34 0.82 4.83
CA SER A 14 53.23 0.77 3.89
C SER A 14 51.97 1.41 4.51
N ASP A 15 51.70 2.64 4.09
CA ASP A 15 50.40 3.16 3.62
C ASP A 15 49.13 2.67 4.34
N VAL A 16 48.92 3.11 5.59
CA VAL A 16 47.64 2.92 6.31
C VAL A 16 46.50 3.80 5.73
N ASP A 17 46.80 4.77 4.87
CA ASP A 17 45.81 5.74 4.38
C ASP A 17 45.08 5.31 3.07
N ASN A 18 45.67 4.43 2.26
CA ASN A 18 45.08 4.00 0.98
C ASN A 18 44.11 2.79 1.11
N SER A 19 44.12 2.08 2.24
CA SER A 19 43.32 0.88 2.49
C SER A 19 41.81 1.17 2.65
N GLU A 20 41.47 2.30 3.26
CA GLU A 20 40.07 2.63 3.55
C GLU A 20 39.29 3.00 2.30
N ASP A 21 39.88 3.75 1.37
CA ASP A 21 39.17 4.25 0.18
C ASP A 21 38.92 3.12 -0.83
N GLU A 22 39.88 2.22 -1.04
CA GLU A 22 39.71 0.99 -1.84
C GLU A 22 38.63 0.06 -1.23
N ARG A 23 38.63 -0.09 0.11
CA ARG A 23 37.64 -0.87 0.86
C ARG A 23 36.25 -0.22 0.82
N ARG A 24 36.15 1.11 0.87
CA ARG A 24 34.89 1.85 0.73
C ARG A 24 34.36 1.74 -0.70
N ARG A 25 35.21 1.89 -1.71
CA ARG A 25 34.85 1.81 -3.13
C ARG A 25 34.35 0.42 -3.54
N THR A 26 35.02 -0.64 -3.07
CA THR A 26 34.59 -2.04 -3.28
C THR A 26 33.30 -2.37 -2.52
N LYS A 27 33.13 -1.89 -1.28
CA LYS A 27 31.88 -2.05 -0.51
C LYS A 27 30.70 -1.30 -1.12
N ILE A 28 30.90 -0.08 -1.61
CA ILE A 28 29.87 0.72 -2.29
C ILE A 28 29.44 0.00 -3.58
N GLY A 29 30.38 -0.58 -4.33
CA GLY A 29 30.07 -1.41 -5.50
C GLY A 29 29.24 -2.67 -5.14
N ALA A 30 29.63 -3.38 -4.09
CA ALA A 30 28.90 -4.55 -3.60
C ALA A 30 27.49 -4.20 -3.10
N LEU A 31 27.34 -3.08 -2.39
CA LEU A 31 26.05 -2.56 -1.92
C LEU A 31 25.16 -2.14 -3.10
N ARG A 32 25.70 -1.42 -4.08
CA ARG A 32 24.98 -1.04 -5.32
C ARG A 32 24.44 -2.26 -6.06
N LYS A 33 25.26 -3.32 -6.23
CA LYS A 33 24.83 -4.57 -6.88
C LYS A 33 23.71 -5.28 -6.09
N LYS A 34 23.79 -5.31 -4.76
CA LYS A 34 22.73 -5.87 -3.89
C LYS A 34 21.45 -5.03 -3.95
N ALA A 35 21.56 -3.70 -3.93
CA ALA A 35 20.42 -2.79 -4.03
C ALA A 35 19.69 -2.94 -5.36
N ILE A 36 20.41 -3.01 -6.48
CA ILE A 36 19.83 -3.23 -7.82
C ILE A 36 19.11 -4.59 -7.87
N ASN A 37 19.74 -5.66 -7.37
CA ASN A 37 19.13 -6.99 -7.36
C ASN A 37 17.84 -7.03 -6.50
N ALA A 38 17.89 -6.45 -5.30
CA ALA A 38 16.72 -6.34 -4.43
C ALA A 38 15.60 -5.50 -5.07
N SER A 39 15.94 -4.36 -5.68
CA SER A 39 15.00 -3.49 -6.39
C SER A 39 14.32 -4.22 -7.56
N ASN A 40 15.09 -4.99 -8.34
CA ASN A 40 14.55 -5.79 -9.44
C ASN A 40 13.58 -6.86 -8.91
N LYS A 41 13.93 -7.58 -7.83
CA LYS A 41 13.04 -8.57 -7.20
C LYS A 41 11.75 -7.94 -6.64
N PHE A 42 11.87 -6.77 -6.02
CA PHE A 42 10.74 -6.04 -5.46
C PHE A 42 9.79 -5.52 -6.55
N THR A 43 10.33 -4.89 -7.60
CA THR A 43 9.50 -4.41 -8.72
C THR A 43 8.82 -5.57 -9.47
N HIS A 44 9.50 -6.71 -9.66
CA HIS A 44 8.87 -7.91 -10.23
C HIS A 44 7.74 -8.48 -9.36
N SER A 45 7.90 -8.48 -8.03
CA SER A 45 6.86 -8.99 -7.12
C SER A 45 5.63 -8.07 -7.10
N LEU A 46 5.80 -6.76 -7.19
CA LEU A 46 4.70 -5.79 -7.27
C LEU A 46 3.92 -5.92 -8.59
N LYS A 47 4.59 -6.14 -9.72
CA LYS A 47 3.93 -6.40 -11.02
C LYS A 47 3.06 -7.66 -10.99
N LYS A 48 3.48 -8.70 -10.24
CA LYS A 48 2.72 -9.95 -10.07
C LYS A 48 1.52 -9.81 -9.11
N ARG A 49 1.52 -8.79 -8.24
CA ARG A 49 0.41 -8.47 -7.33
C ARG A 49 -0.66 -7.56 -7.97
N GLY A 50 -0.81 -7.62 -9.29
CA GLY A 50 -1.87 -6.94 -10.03
C GLY A 50 -3.24 -7.18 -9.38
N LYS A 51 -4.02 -6.09 -9.32
CA LYS A 51 -5.39 -5.94 -8.78
C LYS A 51 -6.07 -7.26 -8.42
N ARG A 52 -5.79 -7.80 -7.22
CA ARG A 52 -6.78 -8.67 -6.57
C ARG A 52 -7.95 -7.76 -6.25
N LYS A 53 -8.91 -7.69 -7.16
CA LYS A 53 -10.26 -7.21 -6.86
C LYS A 53 -10.68 -8.13 -5.72
N VAL A 54 -10.65 -7.64 -4.48
CA VAL A 54 -11.28 -8.35 -3.37
C VAL A 54 -12.75 -8.28 -3.73
N GLY A 55 -13.19 -9.26 -4.49
CA GLY A 55 -14.59 -9.46 -4.82
C GLY A 55 -15.25 -9.85 -3.52
N CYS A 56 -15.55 -8.87 -2.67
CA CYS A 56 -16.67 -8.98 -1.75
C CYS A 56 -17.93 -8.94 -2.62
N SER A 57 -18.09 -9.92 -3.49
CA SER A 57 -19.33 -10.24 -4.15
C SER A 57 -19.95 -11.30 -3.26
N ALA A 58 -20.37 -10.88 -2.07
CA ALA A 58 -21.38 -11.65 -1.36
C ALA A 58 -22.56 -11.80 -2.34
N PRO A 59 -23.23 -12.97 -2.37
CA PRO A 59 -24.46 -13.09 -3.15
C PRO A 59 -25.40 -11.96 -2.71
N SER A 60 -25.96 -11.22 -3.68
CA SER A 60 -26.97 -10.21 -3.40
C SER A 60 -28.18 -10.92 -2.80
N ILE A 61 -28.38 -10.80 -1.49
CA ILE A 61 -29.57 -11.30 -0.81
C ILE A 61 -30.66 -10.26 -1.05
N SER A 62 -31.69 -10.63 -1.80
CA SER A 62 -32.92 -9.84 -1.87
C SER A 62 -33.67 -10.02 -0.55
N ILE A 63 -33.82 -8.94 0.22
CA ILE A 63 -34.71 -8.92 1.38
C ILE A 63 -36.08 -8.55 0.83
N GLU A 64 -37.05 -9.45 1.01
CA GLU A 64 -38.44 -9.16 0.68
C GLU A 64 -39.00 -8.17 1.70
N ASP A 65 -39.53 -7.05 1.22
CA ASP A 65 -40.09 -6.00 2.08
C ASP A 65 -41.53 -6.40 2.46
N VAL A 66 -41.70 -6.98 3.65
CA VAL A 66 -43.02 -7.37 4.18
C VAL A 66 -43.50 -6.26 5.11
N ARG A 67 -44.55 -5.55 4.70
CA ARG A 67 -45.12 -4.42 5.43
C ARG A 67 -46.47 -4.78 6.03
N ASP A 68 -46.71 -4.33 7.26
CA ASP A 68 -48.01 -4.41 7.89
C ASP A 68 -48.94 -3.33 7.31
N ALA A 69 -50.13 -3.72 6.87
CA ALA A 69 -51.09 -2.81 6.23
C ALA A 69 -51.55 -1.66 7.14
N GLU A 70 -51.46 -1.82 8.46
CA GLU A 70 -51.77 -0.75 9.43
C GLU A 70 -50.66 0.31 9.45
N GLU A 71 -49.41 -0.13 9.44
CA GLU A 71 -48.24 0.73 9.43
C GLU A 71 -48.18 1.56 8.15
N GLU A 72 -48.45 0.95 7.00
CA GLU A 72 -48.47 1.66 5.70
C GLU A 72 -49.51 2.80 5.69
N ARG A 73 -50.68 2.55 6.29
CA ARG A 73 -51.73 3.59 6.45
C ARG A 73 -51.29 4.70 7.41
N ALA A 74 -50.65 4.34 8.52
CA ALA A 74 -50.18 5.31 9.51
C ALA A 74 -49.10 6.23 8.91
N VAL A 75 -48.12 5.67 8.19
CA VAL A 75 -47.08 6.42 7.49
C VAL A 75 -47.67 7.35 6.43
N SER A 76 -48.63 6.85 5.64
CA SER A 76 -49.29 7.66 4.61
C SER A 76 -50.03 8.85 5.22
N SER A 77 -50.78 8.64 6.30
CA SER A 77 -51.48 9.70 7.02
C SER A 77 -50.51 10.74 7.62
N PHE A 78 -49.42 10.27 8.23
CA PHE A 78 -48.40 11.14 8.79
C PHE A 78 -47.73 12.02 7.73
N ARG A 79 -47.42 11.44 6.56
CA ARG A 79 -46.86 12.16 5.42
C ARG A 79 -47.78 13.30 4.97
N GLU A 80 -49.07 13.01 4.79
CA GLU A 80 -50.06 14.03 4.39
C GLU A 80 -50.15 15.16 5.44
N ALA A 81 -50.11 14.83 6.73
CA ALA A 81 -50.12 15.83 7.80
C ALA A 81 -48.88 16.74 7.78
N LEU A 82 -47.69 16.18 7.52
CA LEU A 82 -46.46 16.95 7.39
C LEU A 82 -46.46 17.83 6.14
N LEU A 83 -46.94 17.32 5.00
CA LEU A 83 -47.10 18.08 3.76
C LEU A 83 -48.06 19.26 3.95
N ALA A 84 -49.22 19.03 4.55
CA ALA A 84 -50.19 20.08 4.86
C ALA A 84 -49.59 21.18 5.75
N SER A 85 -48.68 20.81 6.64
CA SER A 85 -47.99 21.73 7.53
C SER A 85 -46.73 22.37 6.91
N ASN A 86 -46.37 22.03 5.66
CA ASN A 86 -45.10 22.37 5.02
C ASN A 86 -43.86 21.97 5.84
N LEU A 87 -43.97 20.88 6.60
CA LEU A 87 -42.92 20.35 7.48
C LEU A 87 -42.20 19.13 6.89
N LEU A 88 -42.47 18.76 5.63
CA LEU A 88 -41.82 17.64 4.95
C LEU A 88 -40.80 18.14 3.91
N PRO A 89 -39.50 18.23 4.27
CA PRO A 89 -38.45 18.50 3.29
C PRO A 89 -38.36 17.36 2.27
N PRO A 90 -38.09 17.65 0.98
CA PRO A 90 -37.95 16.63 -0.06
C PRO A 90 -36.87 15.57 0.23
N ARG A 91 -35.86 15.92 1.06
CA ARG A 91 -34.80 14.98 1.49
C ARG A 91 -35.30 13.89 2.44
N HIS A 92 -36.45 14.11 3.07
CA HIS A 92 -37.10 13.20 4.02
C HIS A 92 -38.40 12.62 3.45
N ASP A 93 -38.75 12.96 2.21
CA ASP A 93 -39.88 12.38 1.49
C ASP A 93 -39.45 11.09 0.76
N ASP A 94 -38.77 10.20 1.48
CA ASP A 94 -38.39 8.88 1.01
C ASP A 94 -39.10 7.82 1.87
N TYR A 95 -39.77 6.89 1.18
CA TYR A 95 -40.58 5.85 1.82
C TYR A 95 -39.78 5.00 2.81
N HIS A 96 -38.51 4.72 2.53
CA HIS A 96 -37.65 3.94 3.41
C HIS A 96 -37.11 4.76 4.59
N THR A 97 -37.15 6.09 4.52
CA THR A 97 -36.78 6.98 5.64
C THR A 97 -37.94 7.37 6.54
N MET A 98 -39.19 7.19 6.08
CA MET A 98 -40.39 7.47 6.88
C MET A 98 -40.87 6.27 7.70
N LEU A 99 -40.26 5.09 7.54
CA LEU A 99 -40.42 3.94 8.44
C LEU A 99 -39.31 3.88 9.51
#